data_AF-A0A257JFZ2-F1
#
_entry.id   AF-A0A257JFZ2-F1
#
_cell.length_a   1.000
_cell.length_b   1.000
_cell.length_c   1.000
_cell.angle_alpha   90.00
_cell.angle_beta   90.00
_cell.angle_gamma   90.00
#
_symmetry.space_group_name_H-M   'P 1'
#
loop_
_entity.id
_entity.type
_entity.pdbx_description
1 polymer ?
#
loop_
_entity_poly.entity_id
_entity_poly.type
_entity_poly.pdbx_seq_one_letter_code
_entity_poly.pdbx_strand_id
1 'polypeptide(L)'
;MAAFALAYGLAGFGYIVTATFLPVIARQALPGSVWLDLFWPLFGIGVAAGSFTAITLFAMQEARRLRPQNASTLIGLLTAAYGLGQIVGPPMVAWLLHRSASPGQGFAWSLQAAAAGLAIGGALFAALARLHPQTPAVRPT
;
A
#
# COMPACT_ATOMS: atom_id res chain seq x y z
N MET A 1 22.98 19.89 0.80
CA MET A 1 21.51 19.82 1.03
C MET A 1 20.73 20.63 0.00
N ALA A 2 20.97 21.94 -0.17
CA ALA A 2 20.23 22.78 -1.13
C ALA A 2 20.30 22.29 -2.60
N ALA A 3 21.51 21.94 -3.10
CA ALA A 3 21.67 21.44 -4.47
C ALA A 3 20.94 20.11 -4.71
N PHE A 4 20.89 19.22 -3.71
CA PHE A 4 20.17 17.94 -3.80
C PHE A 4 18.64 18.16 -3.81
N ALA A 5 18.13 19.05 -2.95
CA ALA A 5 16.73 19.44 -2.95
C ALA A 5 16.32 20.07 -4.29
N LEU A 6 17.17 20.93 -4.86
CA LEU A 6 16.96 21.54 -6.18
C LEU A 6 16.94 20.48 -7.29
N ALA A 7 17.93 19.59 -7.33
CA ALA A 7 18.00 18.52 -8.32
C ALA A 7 16.78 17.59 -8.25
N TYR A 8 16.36 17.23 -7.04
CA TYR A 8 15.16 16.43 -6.82
C TYR A 8 13.88 17.16 -7.27
N GLY A 9 13.77 18.46 -6.96
CA GLY A 9 12.66 19.30 -7.42
C GLY A 9 12.59 19.41 -8.94
N LEU A 10 13.73 19.60 -9.61
CA LEU A 10 13.81 19.64 -11.07
C LEU A 10 13.43 18.30 -11.72
N ALA A 11 13.88 17.18 -11.16
CA ALA A 11 13.47 15.85 -11.61
C ALA A 11 11.95 15.64 -11.46
N GLY A 12 11.38 16.03 -10.31
CA GLY A 12 9.94 15.98 -10.08
C GLY A 12 9.14 16.87 -11.04
N PHE A 13 9.64 18.07 -11.35
CA PHE A 13 9.04 18.97 -12.33
C PHE A 13 8.98 18.33 -13.73
N GLY A 14 10.11 17.79 -14.21
CA GLY A 14 10.15 17.10 -15.51
C GLY A 14 9.22 15.90 -15.58
N TYR A 15 9.13 15.12 -14.50
CA TYR A 15 8.18 14.01 -14.38
C TYR A 15 6.73 14.48 -14.49
N ILE A 16 6.32 15.53 -13.73
CA ILE A 16 4.94 16.01 -13.75
C ILE A 16 4.54 16.49 -15.15
N VAL A 17 5.38 17.31 -15.79
CA VAL A 17 5.12 17.81 -17.15
C VAL A 17 4.90 16.63 -18.10
N THR A 18 5.77 15.63 -18.05
CA THR A 18 5.65 14.45 -18.91
C THR A 18 4.37 13.66 -18.61
N ALA A 19 4.07 13.41 -17.33
CA ALA A 19 2.92 12.63 -16.90
C ALA A 19 1.57 13.28 -17.26
N THR A 20 1.49 14.62 -17.32
CA THR A 20 0.25 15.33 -17.68
C THR A 20 0.02 15.44 -19.18
N PHE A 21 1.08 15.63 -19.98
CA PHE A 21 0.94 15.83 -21.43
C PHE A 21 0.97 14.52 -22.22
N LEU A 22 1.66 13.48 -21.73
CA LEU A 22 1.75 12.20 -22.43
C LEU A 22 0.37 11.59 -22.75
N PRO A 23 -0.61 11.55 -21.82
CA PRO A 23 -1.95 11.03 -22.13
C PRO A 23 -2.68 11.87 -23.19
N VAL A 24 -2.49 13.19 -23.20
CA VAL A 24 -3.11 14.10 -24.17
C VAL A 24 -2.55 13.85 -25.57
N ILE A 25 -1.23 13.81 -25.70
CA ILE A 25 -0.55 13.52 -26.97
C ILE A 25 -0.94 12.12 -27.48
N ALA A 26 -0.99 11.13 -26.59
CA ALA A 26 -1.37 9.77 -26.95
C ALA A 26 -2.82 9.68 -27.44
N ARG A 27 -3.76 10.42 -26.84
CA ARG A 27 -5.17 10.50 -27.32
C ARG A 27 -5.29 11.16 -28.68
N GLN A 28 -4.45 12.16 -28.98
CA GLN A 28 -4.42 12.80 -30.30
C GLN A 28 -3.83 11.87 -31.36
N ALA A 29 -2.78 11.12 -31.01
CA ALA A 29 -2.12 10.20 -31.92
C ALA A 29 -2.92 8.91 -32.18
N LEU A 30 -3.72 8.46 -31.20
CA LEU A 30 -4.50 7.21 -31.26
C LEU A 30 -5.98 7.46 -30.89
N PRO A 31 -6.76 8.13 -31.78
CA PRO A 31 -8.16 8.43 -31.51
C PRO A 31 -9.00 7.15 -31.38
N GLY A 32 -9.87 7.08 -30.37
CA GLY A 32 -10.77 5.95 -30.12
C GLY A 32 -10.12 4.72 -29.47
N SER A 33 -8.85 4.79 -29.07
CA SER A 33 -8.15 3.66 -28.42
C SER A 33 -8.59 3.44 -26.97
N VAL A 34 -9.23 2.30 -26.70
CA VAL A 34 -9.65 1.88 -25.35
C VAL A 34 -8.47 1.72 -24.38
N TRP A 35 -7.26 1.44 -24.90
CA TRP A 35 -6.07 1.22 -24.08
C TRP A 35 -5.66 2.44 -23.26
N LEU A 36 -5.96 3.65 -23.75
CA LEU A 36 -5.66 4.90 -23.05
C LEU A 36 -6.56 5.10 -21.83
N ASP A 37 -7.80 4.62 -21.89
CA ASP A 37 -8.73 4.66 -20.76
C ASP A 37 -8.44 3.53 -19.76
N LEU A 38 -7.95 2.38 -20.24
CA LEU A 38 -7.61 1.22 -19.41
C LEU A 38 -6.23 1.32 -18.74
N PHE A 39 -5.32 2.15 -19.25
CA PHE A 39 -3.95 2.23 -18.73
C PHE A 39 -3.91 2.47 -17.21
N TRP A 40 -4.62 3.49 -16.73
CA TRP A 40 -4.59 3.85 -15.31
C TRP A 40 -5.26 2.81 -14.40
N PRO A 41 -6.44 2.27 -14.71
CA PRO A 41 -7.00 1.14 -13.97
C PRO A 41 -6.07 -0.08 -13.92
N LEU A 42 -5.50 -0.48 -15.05
CA LEU A 42 -4.60 -1.64 -15.11
C LEU A 42 -3.30 -1.40 -14.34
N PHE A 43 -2.73 -0.20 -14.47
CA PHE A 43 -1.57 0.21 -13.69
C PHE A 43 -1.88 0.20 -12.20
N GLY A 44 -3.03 0.74 -11.79
CA GLY A 44 -3.49 0.72 -10.40
C GLY A 44 -3.65 -0.70 -9.83
N ILE A 45 -4.26 -1.61 -10.60
CA ILE A 45 -4.36 -3.04 -10.23
C ILE A 45 -2.97 -3.65 -10.09
N GLY A 46 -2.07 -3.39 -11.04
CA GLY A 46 -0.70 -3.88 -11.01
C GLY A 46 0.08 -3.41 -9.78
N VAL A 47 0.00 -2.11 -9.45
CA VAL A 47 0.62 -1.55 -8.25
C VAL A 47 0.01 -2.16 -6.99
N ALA A 48 -1.32 -2.24 -6.90
CA ALA A 48 -2.00 -2.83 -5.75
C ALA A 48 -1.61 -4.30 -5.53
N ALA A 49 -1.60 -5.10 -6.60
CA ALA A 49 -1.18 -6.50 -6.56
C ALA A 49 0.31 -6.64 -6.20
N GLY A 50 1.16 -5.78 -6.77
CA GLY A 50 2.60 -5.74 -6.48
C GLY A 50 2.88 -5.40 -5.01
N SER A 51 2.28 -4.34 -4.49
CA SER A 51 2.40 -3.94 -3.08
C SER A 51 1.87 -5.03 -2.15
N PHE A 52 0.72 -5.62 -2.47
CA PHE A 52 0.15 -6.72 -1.69
C PHE A 52 1.08 -7.94 -1.64
N THR A 53 1.62 -8.33 -2.80
CA THR A 53 2.57 -9.44 -2.91
C THR A 53 3.84 -9.16 -2.12
N ALA A 54 4.41 -7.96 -2.28
CA ALA A 54 5.61 -7.55 -1.56
C ALA A 54 5.40 -7.62 -0.04
N ILE A 55 4.34 -7.00 0.49
CA ILE A 55 4.04 -7.01 1.93
C ILE A 55 3.86 -8.44 2.43
N THR A 56 3.14 -9.28 1.69
CA THR A 56 2.92 -10.68 2.08
C THR A 56 4.24 -11.46 2.14
N LEU A 57 5.06 -11.36 1.09
CA LEU A 57 6.36 -12.04 1.05
C LEU A 57 7.28 -11.57 2.18
N PHE A 58 7.39 -10.26 2.39
CA PHE A 58 8.18 -9.70 3.48
C PHE A 58 7.66 -10.15 4.85
N ALA A 59 6.34 -10.16 5.07
CA ALA A 59 5.77 -10.64 6.33
C ALA A 59 6.09 -12.11 6.60
N MET A 60 6.05 -12.98 5.57
CA MET A 60 6.41 -14.38 5.70
C MET A 60 7.90 -14.58 5.97
N GLN A 61 8.76 -13.82 5.28
CA GLN A 61 10.21 -13.84 5.51
C GLN A 61 10.54 -13.38 6.93
N GLU A 62 9.93 -12.28 7.38
CA GLU A 62 10.15 -11.75 8.72
C GLU A 62 9.60 -12.71 9.80
N ALA A 63 8.46 -13.36 9.57
CA ALA A 63 7.95 -14.38 10.48
C ALA A 63 8.93 -15.56 10.66
N ARG A 64 9.55 -16.02 9.55
CA ARG A 64 10.59 -17.06 9.60
C ARG A 64 11.84 -16.59 10.31
N ARG A 65 12.24 -15.33 10.12
CA ARG A 65 13.38 -14.72 10.81
C ARG A 65 13.14 -14.60 12.32
N LEU A 66 11.96 -14.16 12.73
CA LEU A 66 11.61 -13.93 14.13
C LEU A 66 11.40 -15.22 14.92
N ARG A 67 10.82 -16.26 14.30
CA ARG A 67 10.60 -17.56 14.96
C ARG A 67 10.98 -18.73 14.06
N PRO A 68 12.28 -19.01 13.84
CA PRO A 68 12.73 -20.07 12.92
C PRO A 68 12.18 -21.46 13.29
N GLN A 69 12.13 -21.78 14.59
CA GLN A 69 11.67 -23.08 15.08
C GLN A 69 10.14 -23.26 15.02
N ASN A 70 9.36 -22.16 15.02
CA ASN A 70 7.89 -22.15 15.10
C ASN A 70 7.25 -21.28 14.01
N ALA A 71 7.91 -21.17 12.85
CA ALA A 71 7.51 -20.22 11.80
C ALA A 71 6.10 -20.51 11.25
N SER A 72 5.75 -21.78 11.07
CA SER A 72 4.43 -22.18 10.55
C SER A 72 3.28 -21.67 11.41
N THR A 73 3.40 -21.75 12.74
CA THR A 73 2.39 -21.26 13.67
C THR A 73 2.22 -19.75 13.58
N LEU A 74 3.34 -19.00 13.52
CA LEU A 74 3.30 -17.54 13.39
C LEU A 74 2.71 -17.12 12.04
N ILE A 75 3.12 -17.77 10.95
CA ILE A 75 2.57 -17.56 9.61
C ILE A 75 1.06 -17.85 9.61
N GLY A 76 0.62 -18.95 10.25
CA GLY A 76 -0.79 -19.29 10.39
C GLY A 76 -1.58 -18.22 11.14
N LEU A 77 -1.04 -17.70 12.25
CA LEU A 77 -1.66 -16.60 13.01
C LEU A 77 -1.76 -15.30 12.17
N LEU A 78 -0.68 -14.93 11.47
CA LEU A 78 -0.67 -13.77 10.58
C LEU A 78 -1.70 -13.91 9.46
N THR A 79 -1.83 -15.12 8.90
CA THR A 79 -2.81 -15.43 7.84
C THR A 79 -4.24 -15.37 8.38
N ALA A 80 -4.49 -15.90 9.58
CA ALA A 80 -5.80 -15.83 10.22
C ALA A 80 -6.21 -14.38 10.55
N ALA A 81 -5.29 -13.58 11.09
CA ALA A 81 -5.52 -12.15 11.35
C ALA A 81 -5.79 -11.37 10.07
N TYR A 82 -5.05 -11.67 9.00
CA TYR A 82 -5.29 -11.09 7.67
C TYR A 82 -6.68 -11.48 7.11
N GLY A 83 -7.04 -12.77 7.21
CA GLY A 83 -8.34 -13.28 6.79
C GLY A 83 -9.52 -12.62 7.52
N LEU A 84 -9.38 -12.36 8.83
CA LEU A 84 -10.38 -11.60 9.59
C LEU A 84 -10.57 -10.19 9.04
N GLY A 85 -9.49 -9.49 8.70
CA GLY A 85 -9.55 -8.18 8.06
C GLY A 85 -10.29 -8.22 6.70
N GLN A 86 -10.01 -9.25 5.89
CA GLN A 86 -10.69 -9.48 4.61
C GLN A 86 -12.18 -9.76 4.76
N ILE A 87 -12.60 -10.47 5.82
CA ILE A 87 -14.01 -10.78 6.09
C ILE A 87 -14.76 -9.56 6.61
N VAL A 88 -14.14 -8.76 7.50
CA VAL A 88 -14.78 -7.58 8.12
C VAL A 88 -14.85 -6.39 7.15
N GLY A 89 -13.89 -6.26 6.24
CA GLY A 89 -13.78 -5.12 5.33
C GLY A 89 -15.04 -4.86 4.49
N PRO A 90 -15.51 -5.81 3.65
CA PRO A 90 -16.66 -5.58 2.78
C PRO A 90 -17.97 -5.26 3.54
N PRO A 91 -18.34 -5.98 4.62
CA PRO A 91 -19.49 -5.60 5.44
C PRO A 91 -19.37 -4.21 6.05
N MET A 92 -18.18 -3.83 6.55
CA MET A 92 -17.93 -2.49 7.07
C MET A 92 -18.14 -1.41 5.99
N VAL A 93 -17.60 -1.60 4.80
CA VAL A 93 -17.77 -0.67 3.67
C VAL A 93 -19.23 -0.59 3.24
N ALA A 94 -19.92 -1.73 3.12
CA ALA A 94 -21.34 -1.78 2.79
C ALA A 94 -22.21 -1.05 3.83
N TRP A 95 -21.86 -1.18 5.10
CA TRP A 95 -22.52 -0.50 6.22
C TRP A 95 -22.28 1.02 6.19
N LEU A 96 -21.06 1.46 5.87
CA LEU A 96 -20.71 2.87 5.72
C LEU A 96 -21.44 3.51 4.54
N LEU A 97 -21.51 2.80 3.40
CA LEU A 97 -22.24 3.25 2.22
C LEU A 97 -23.74 3.40 2.51
N HIS A 98 -24.37 2.45 3.20
CA HIS A 98 -25.78 2.54 3.59
C HIS A 98 -26.10 3.69 4.55
N ARG A 99 -25.15 4.09 5.39
CA ARG A 99 -25.32 5.22 6.33
C ARG A 99 -24.99 6.58 5.73
N SER A 100 -24.43 6.61 4.52
CA SER A 100 -23.97 7.85 3.91
C SER A 100 -25.09 8.55 3.15
N ALA A 101 -25.16 9.88 3.26
CA ALA A 101 -26.14 10.68 2.53
C ALA A 101 -25.86 10.73 1.02
N SER A 102 -24.61 10.44 0.60
CA SER A 102 -24.22 10.34 -0.80
C SER A 102 -23.14 9.27 -1.04
N PRO A 103 -23.00 8.74 -2.27
CA PRO A 103 -21.93 7.80 -2.61
C PRO A 103 -20.53 8.36 -2.36
N GLY A 104 -20.31 9.65 -2.66
CA GLY A 104 -19.03 10.32 -2.44
C GLY A 104 -18.68 10.41 -0.96
N GLN A 105 -19.67 10.66 -0.10
CA GLN A 105 -19.47 10.67 1.35
C GLN A 105 -19.11 9.27 1.86
N GLY A 106 -19.81 8.21 1.42
CA GLY A 106 -19.51 6.85 1.86
C GLY A 106 -18.15 6.34 1.40
N PHE A 107 -17.72 6.74 0.20
CA PHE A 107 -16.35 6.52 -0.26
C PHE A 107 -15.32 7.22 0.64
N ALA A 108 -15.56 8.48 0.99
CA ALA A 108 -14.68 9.24 1.88
C ALA A 108 -14.56 8.61 3.28
N TRP A 109 -15.68 8.19 3.89
CA TRP A 109 -15.66 7.47 5.18
C TRP A 109 -14.90 6.15 5.09
N SER A 110 -15.08 5.40 4.01
CA SER A 110 -14.35 4.14 3.79
C SER A 110 -12.85 4.38 3.67
N LEU A 111 -12.43 5.44 2.97
CA LEU A 111 -11.04 5.82 2.85
C LEU A 111 -10.44 6.29 4.19
N GLN A 112 -11.19 7.05 4.99
CA GLN A 112 -10.77 7.46 6.33
C GLN A 112 -10.61 6.26 7.27
N ALA A 113 -11.53 5.30 7.23
CA ALA A 113 -11.43 4.07 8.01
C ALA A 113 -10.17 3.25 7.62
N ALA A 114 -9.90 3.11 6.31
CA ALA A 114 -8.70 2.44 5.83
C ALA A 114 -7.42 3.18 6.26
N ALA A 115 -7.39 4.52 6.12
CA ALA A 115 -6.28 5.35 6.54
C ALA A 115 -6.02 5.26 8.06
N ALA A 116 -7.09 5.26 8.88
CA ALA A 116 -6.99 5.08 10.33
C ALA A 116 -6.43 3.70 10.67
N GLY A 117 -6.88 2.64 10.00
CA GLY A 117 -6.34 1.29 10.17
C GLY A 117 -4.84 1.21 9.86
N LEU A 118 -4.40 1.81 8.75
CA LEU A 118 -2.98 1.91 8.40
C LEU A 118 -2.18 2.72 9.41
N ALA A 119 -2.71 3.86 9.87
CA ALA A 119 -2.04 4.71 10.86
C ALA A 119 -1.88 3.99 12.21
N ILE A 120 -2.93 3.31 12.68
CA ILE A 120 -2.88 2.49 13.91
C ILE A 120 -1.88 1.35 13.75
N GLY A 121 -1.92 0.62 12.63
CA GLY A 121 -0.97 -0.45 12.34
C GLY A 121 0.48 0.05 12.30
N GLY A 122 0.74 1.17 11.64
CA GLY A 122 2.05 1.81 11.60
C GLY A 122 2.53 2.28 12.97
N ALA A 123 1.65 2.87 13.79
CA ALA A 123 1.96 3.29 15.14
C ALA A 123 2.28 2.09 16.06
N LEU A 124 1.50 1.01 15.97
CA LEU A 124 1.76 -0.24 16.69
C LEU A 124 3.12 -0.84 16.28
N PHE A 125 3.41 -0.90 14.99
CA PHE A 125 4.70 -1.39 14.50
C PHE A 125 5.86 -0.54 15.02
N ALA A 126 5.75 0.79 14.94
CA ALA A 126 6.76 1.71 15.45
C ALA A 126 6.94 1.57 16.97
N ALA A 127 5.86 1.39 17.74
CA ALA A 127 5.92 1.15 19.17
C ALA A 127 6.64 -0.17 19.47
N LEU A 128 6.29 -1.26 18.79
CA LEU A 128 6.95 -2.56 18.96
C LEU A 128 8.43 -2.51 18.60
N ALA A 129 8.80 -1.81 17.52
CA ALA A 129 10.19 -1.64 17.12
C ALA A 129 11.02 -0.85 18.16
N ARG A 130 10.39 0.12 18.84
CA ARG A 130 11.02 0.88 19.94
C ARG A 130 11.15 0.07 21.22
N LEU A 131 10.12 -0.72 21.55
CA LEU A 131 10.07 -1.52 22.78
C LEU A 131 10.93 -2.79 22.69
N HIS A 132 11.16 -3.31 21.49
CA HIS A 132 11.99 -4.51 21.24
C HIS A 132 13.06 -4.24 20.17
N PRO A 133 14.11 -3.46 20.48
CA PRO A 133 15.22 -3.26 19.57
C PRO A 133 15.94 -4.59 19.32
N GLN A 134 16.17 -4.96 18.07
CA GLN A 134 16.97 -6.15 17.77
C GLN A 134 18.44 -5.87 18.06
N THR A 135 19.03 -6.63 18.98
CA THR A 135 20.48 -6.59 19.25
C THR A 135 21.23 -7.02 17.98
N PRO A 136 22.20 -6.23 17.48
CA PRO A 136 22.96 -6.62 16.30
C PRO A 136 23.62 -7.99 16.53
N ALA A 137 23.42 -8.93 15.60
CA ALA A 137 24.09 -10.22 15.65
C ALA A 137 25.61 -10.00 15.62
N VAL A 138 26.30 -10.41 16.68
CA VAL A 138 27.77 -10.45 16.70
C VAL A 138 28.21 -11.41 15.60
N ARG A 139 28.89 -10.92 14.56
CA ARG A 139 29.48 -11.78 13.54
C ARG A 139 30.55 -12.66 14.21
N PRO A 140 30.48 -14.00 14.09
CA PRO A 140 31.61 -14.82 14.46
C PRO A 140 32.78 -14.46 13.55
N THR A 141 33.91 -14.09 14.18
CA THR A 141 35.21 -13.84 13.56
C THR A 141 35.87 -15.12 13.09
#